data_AF-A0A2N9B091-F1
#
_entry.id   AF-A0A2N9B091-F1
#
_cell.length_a   1.000
_cell.length_b   1.000
_cell.length_c   1.000
_cell.angle_alpha   90.00
_cell.angle_beta   90.00
_cell.angle_gamma   90.00
#
_symmetry.space_group_name_H-M   'P 1'
#
loop_
_entity.id
_entity.type
_entity.pdbx_description
1 polymer ?
#
loop_
_entity_poly.entity_id
_entity_poly.type
_entity_poly.pdbx_seq_one_letter_code
_entity_poly.pdbx_strand_id
1 'polypeptide(L)'
;MPGVQVCSLKVDTPQLIAPGTAYKIVRFPFGVAESKDPFEMHQAVQPDGYVVSDWATDDRSGLIWPSKAGWGHLHAMIQWEAASGMGGYSELRDQYVRDPLGLTPNPNDTTATEHRTPTPGGQFYVKNHGVFIDPGTPVALRVTHNDANPRLLTLAEFKLVIHDAA
;
A
#
# COMPACT_ATOMS: atom_id res chain seq x y z
N MET A 1 3.15 27.70 -0.79
CA MET A 1 3.99 27.67 0.43
C MET A 1 4.90 26.45 0.32
N PRO A 2 6.19 26.53 0.70
CA PRO A 2 7.01 25.35 0.91
C PRO A 2 6.41 24.62 2.12
N GLY A 3 5.69 23.54 1.86
CA GLY A 3 4.91 22.82 2.83
C GLY A 3 4.97 21.34 2.51
N VAL A 4 4.83 20.53 3.54
CA VAL A 4 4.81 19.08 3.43
C VAL A 4 3.58 18.67 2.61
N GLN A 5 3.77 17.87 1.56
CA GLN A 5 2.65 17.28 0.83
C GLN A 5 2.33 15.92 1.45
N VAL A 6 1.04 15.62 1.62
CA VAL A 6 0.59 14.42 2.33
C VAL A 6 -0.56 13.77 1.57
N CYS A 7 -0.49 12.45 1.43
CA CYS A 7 -1.63 11.60 1.11
C CYS A 7 -1.75 10.56 2.22
N SER A 8 -2.95 10.38 2.76
CA SER A 8 -3.24 9.39 3.79
C SER A 8 -4.44 8.56 3.34
N LEU A 9 -4.23 7.27 3.14
CA LEU A 9 -5.24 6.32 2.73
C LEU A 9 -5.56 5.35 3.87
N LYS A 10 -6.84 5.00 3.99
CA LYS A 10 -7.33 4.01 4.95
C LYS A 10 -8.43 3.17 4.33
N VAL A 11 -8.42 1.90 4.70
CA VAL A 11 -9.48 0.95 4.40
C VAL A 11 -9.68 0.01 5.59
N ASP A 12 -10.93 -0.10 6.04
CA ASP A 12 -11.39 -1.01 7.09
C ASP A 12 -12.36 -2.07 6.56
N THR A 13 -12.63 -2.05 5.25
CA THR A 13 -13.31 -3.13 4.54
C THR A 13 -12.32 -4.27 4.32
N PRO A 14 -12.57 -5.49 4.84
CA PRO A 14 -11.61 -6.59 4.74
C PRO A 14 -11.29 -6.99 3.29
N GLN A 15 -10.01 -7.20 3.00
CA GLN A 15 -9.53 -7.66 1.70
C GLN A 15 -9.04 -9.10 1.78
N LEU A 16 -9.54 -9.96 0.90
CA LEU A 16 -9.12 -11.35 0.82
C LEU A 16 -7.83 -11.47 -0.01
N ILE A 17 -6.74 -11.87 0.65
CA ILE A 17 -5.43 -12.04 0.02
C ILE A 17 -5.21 -13.53 -0.25
N ALA A 18 -4.86 -13.87 -1.49
CA ALA A 18 -4.51 -15.23 -1.85
C ALA A 18 -3.10 -15.60 -1.38
N PRO A 19 -2.85 -16.87 -1.02
CA PRO A 19 -1.52 -17.31 -0.57
C PRO A 19 -0.48 -17.30 -1.69
N GLY A 20 0.80 -17.29 -1.30
CA GLY A 20 1.92 -17.62 -2.17
C GLY A 20 3.08 -16.63 -2.12
N THR A 21 3.89 -16.62 -3.17
CA THR A 21 5.07 -15.75 -3.31
C THR A 21 4.76 -14.44 -4.02
N ALA A 22 3.65 -14.37 -4.75
CA ALA A 22 3.24 -13.19 -5.50
C ALA A 22 2.56 -12.18 -4.57
N TYR A 23 3.21 -11.04 -4.36
CA TYR A 23 2.67 -9.93 -3.59
C TYR A 23 1.43 -9.33 -4.25
N LYS A 24 0.43 -9.02 -3.44
CA LYS A 24 -0.84 -8.38 -3.84
C LYS A 24 -0.83 -6.92 -3.43
N ILE A 25 -1.28 -6.04 -4.31
CA ILE A 25 -1.46 -4.62 -4.00
C ILE A 25 -2.60 -4.48 -3.01
N VAL A 26 -2.37 -3.72 -1.94
CA VAL A 26 -3.43 -3.32 -1.01
C VAL A 26 -4.22 -2.19 -1.67
N ARG A 27 -5.53 -2.37 -1.77
CA ARG A 27 -6.43 -1.46 -2.49
C ARG A 27 -7.09 -0.48 -1.54
N PHE A 28 -7.36 0.74 -2.00
CA PHE A 28 -7.98 1.78 -1.18
C PHE A 28 -9.13 2.45 -1.95
N PRO A 29 -10.24 2.79 -1.26
CA PRO A 29 -11.34 3.49 -1.89
C PRO A 29 -11.02 4.99 -2.09
N PHE A 30 -11.58 5.58 -3.14
CA PHE A 30 -11.41 7.00 -3.44
C PHE A 30 -12.40 7.88 -2.66
N GLY A 31 -11.93 8.98 -2.08
CA GLY A 31 -12.78 10.06 -1.57
C GLY A 31 -13.69 9.72 -0.37
N VAL A 32 -13.46 8.60 0.34
CA VAL A 32 -14.28 8.17 1.49
C VAL A 32 -13.48 8.08 2.80
N ALA A 33 -14.20 8.12 3.94
CA ALA A 33 -13.71 7.86 5.30
C ALA A 33 -12.60 8.81 5.82
N GLU A 34 -11.62 8.28 6.56
CA GLU A 34 -10.46 9.03 7.14
C GLU A 34 -9.40 9.39 6.07
N SER A 35 -9.60 8.99 4.81
CA SER A 35 -8.64 9.29 3.75
C SER A 35 -8.55 10.80 3.51
N LYS A 36 -7.32 11.30 3.43
CA LYS A 36 -7.01 12.72 3.23
C LYS A 36 -6.00 12.87 2.12
N ASP A 37 -6.46 13.44 1.00
CA ASP A 37 -5.66 13.69 -0.20
C ASP A 37 -5.87 15.11 -0.74
N PRO A 38 -5.32 16.14 -0.07
CA PRO A 38 -5.47 17.54 -0.49
C PRO A 38 -4.61 17.91 -1.72
N PHE A 39 -3.78 16.99 -2.21
CA PHE A 39 -2.87 17.21 -3.34
C PHE A 39 -3.17 16.29 -4.54
N GLU A 40 -4.34 15.65 -4.55
CA GLU A 40 -4.85 14.85 -5.67
C GLU A 40 -3.92 13.69 -6.07
N MET A 41 -3.22 13.09 -5.10
CA MET A 41 -2.30 11.97 -5.32
C MET A 41 -3.01 10.60 -5.42
N HIS A 42 -4.29 10.51 -5.06
CA HIS A 42 -5.06 9.27 -5.08
C HIS A 42 -6.49 9.52 -5.59
N GLN A 43 -6.61 9.67 -6.91
CA GLN A 43 -7.86 9.98 -7.61
C GLN A 43 -8.31 8.79 -8.45
N ALA A 44 -9.62 8.64 -8.69
CA ALA A 44 -10.15 7.55 -9.52
C ALA A 44 -9.71 7.66 -10.99
N VAL A 45 -9.67 8.90 -11.50
CA VAL A 45 -9.05 9.23 -12.78
C VAL A 45 -7.55 9.37 -12.54
N GLN A 46 -6.77 8.43 -13.06
CA GLN A 46 -5.32 8.39 -12.90
C GLN A 46 -4.63 9.40 -13.84
N PRO A 47 -3.37 9.81 -13.56
CA PRO A 47 -2.63 10.74 -14.40
C PRO A 47 -2.45 10.30 -15.86
N ASP A 48 -2.50 8.99 -16.13
CA ASP A 48 -2.43 8.43 -17.49
C ASP A 48 -3.80 8.36 -18.19
N GLY A 49 -4.86 8.90 -17.58
CA GLY A 49 -6.22 8.92 -18.11
C GLY A 49 -7.02 7.64 -17.85
N TYR A 50 -6.44 6.62 -17.23
CA TYR A 50 -7.18 5.44 -16.80
C TYR A 50 -8.21 5.79 -15.73
N VAL A 51 -9.40 5.20 -15.81
CA VAL A 51 -10.47 5.42 -14.82
C VAL A 51 -10.74 4.13 -14.07
N VAL A 52 -10.48 4.15 -12.76
CA VAL A 52 -10.84 3.05 -11.86
C VAL A 52 -12.34 3.13 -11.55
N SER A 53 -13.11 2.14 -12.00
CA SER A 53 -14.55 2.08 -11.77
C SER A 53 -14.93 1.36 -10.47
N ASP A 54 -14.14 0.36 -10.06
CA ASP A 54 -14.31 -0.39 -8.81
C ASP A 54 -12.97 -0.56 -8.10
N TRP A 55 -12.81 0.18 -7.01
CA TRP A 55 -11.61 0.14 -6.19
C TRP A 55 -11.35 -1.26 -5.58
N ALA A 56 -12.40 -2.04 -5.29
CA ALA A 56 -12.25 -3.31 -4.59
C ALA A 56 -11.57 -4.37 -5.45
N THR A 57 -11.67 -4.25 -6.78
CA THR A 57 -11.15 -5.23 -7.73
C THR A 57 -9.94 -4.76 -8.53
N ASP A 58 -9.73 -3.45 -8.63
CA ASP A 58 -8.68 -2.86 -9.46
C ASP A 58 -7.44 -2.49 -8.64
N ASP A 59 -6.29 -3.05 -9.02
CA ASP A 59 -5.00 -2.78 -8.39
C ASP A 59 -4.53 -1.32 -8.53
N ARG A 60 -5.04 -0.56 -9.51
CA ARG A 60 -4.73 0.87 -9.64
C ARG A 60 -5.30 1.71 -8.49
N SER A 61 -6.29 1.20 -7.77
CA SER A 61 -6.78 1.81 -6.52
C SER A 61 -5.82 1.66 -5.34
N GLY A 62 -4.72 0.91 -5.48
CA GLY A 62 -3.67 0.86 -4.46
C GLY A 62 -2.55 1.87 -4.66
N LEU A 63 -2.64 2.70 -5.70
CA LEU A 63 -1.56 3.60 -6.09
C LEU A 63 -1.72 4.98 -5.45
N ILE A 64 -0.61 5.49 -4.94
CA ILE A 64 -0.41 6.92 -4.70
C ILE A 64 0.49 7.43 -5.82
N TRP A 65 -0.01 8.41 -6.60
CA TRP A 65 0.74 9.16 -7.59
C TRP A 65 1.29 10.42 -6.95
N PRO A 66 2.60 10.51 -6.69
CA PRO A 66 3.14 11.65 -5.96
C PRO A 66 2.91 12.97 -6.71
N SER A 67 2.52 14.03 -6.00
CA SER A 67 2.25 15.33 -6.60
C SER A 67 3.50 16.19 -6.80
N LYS A 68 4.64 15.80 -6.21
CA LYS A 68 5.94 16.47 -6.38
C LYS A 68 7.11 15.51 -6.11
N ALA A 69 8.28 15.87 -6.60
CA ALA A 69 9.53 15.20 -6.24
C ALA A 69 10.01 15.65 -4.86
N GLY A 70 10.77 14.79 -4.18
CA GLY A 70 11.35 15.13 -2.89
C GLY A 70 11.74 13.92 -2.04
N TRP A 71 12.07 14.19 -0.78
CA TRP A 71 12.29 13.12 0.21
C TRP A 71 10.95 12.68 0.78
N GLY A 72 10.57 11.44 0.49
CA GLY A 72 9.32 10.82 0.93
C GLY A 72 9.49 10.01 2.21
N HIS A 73 8.50 10.09 3.09
CA HIS A 73 8.26 9.11 4.14
C HIS A 73 7.00 8.31 3.83
N LEU A 74 7.17 7.00 3.72
CA LEU A 74 6.10 6.02 3.57
C LEU A 74 5.74 5.46 4.93
N HIS A 75 4.46 5.46 5.25
CA HIS A 75 3.92 4.86 6.48
C HIS A 75 2.83 3.85 6.13
N ALA A 76 2.81 2.72 6.83
CA ALA A 76 1.77 1.73 6.68
C ALA A 76 1.33 1.19 8.04
N MET A 77 0.03 0.94 8.17
CA MET A 77 -0.54 0.07 9.19
C MET A 77 -1.16 -1.13 8.48
N ILE A 78 -0.87 -2.34 8.96
CA ILE A 78 -1.29 -3.59 8.33
C ILE A 78 -1.88 -4.48 9.41
N GLN A 79 -3.17 -4.79 9.32
CA GLN A 79 -3.83 -5.69 10.24
C GLN A 79 -4.35 -6.93 9.52
N TRP A 80 -4.01 -8.10 10.04
CA TRP A 80 -4.52 -9.37 9.55
C TRP A 80 -5.46 -10.01 10.57
N GLU A 81 -6.42 -10.79 10.08
CA GLU A 81 -7.12 -11.75 10.93
C GLU A 81 -6.11 -12.68 11.63
N ALA A 82 -6.43 -13.18 12.82
CA ALA A 82 -5.52 -14.06 13.55
C ALA A 82 -5.23 -15.37 12.79
N ALA A 83 -4.00 -15.88 12.93
CA ALA A 83 -3.72 -17.26 12.56
C ALA A 83 -4.57 -18.19 13.44
N SER A 84 -5.22 -19.19 12.85
CA SER A 84 -6.06 -20.10 13.64
C SER A 84 -5.20 -21.14 14.36
N GLY A 85 -5.63 -21.60 15.54
CA GLY A 85 -4.92 -22.65 16.29
C GLY A 85 -4.88 -24.02 15.59
N MET A 86 -5.67 -24.22 14.52
CA MET A 86 -5.69 -25.45 13.71
C MET A 86 -5.02 -25.28 12.33
N GLY A 87 -4.37 -24.15 12.07
CA GLY A 87 -3.74 -23.82 10.79
C GLY A 87 -3.68 -22.32 10.53
N GLY A 88 -2.66 -21.86 9.83
CA GLY A 88 -2.39 -20.44 9.68
C GLY A 88 -1.17 -20.19 8.81
N TYR A 89 -0.96 -18.93 8.48
CA TYR A 89 0.33 -18.47 7.98
C TYR A 89 1.37 -18.64 9.09
N SER A 90 2.57 -19.06 8.72
CA SER A 90 3.75 -18.99 9.58
C SER A 90 4.65 -17.80 9.23
N GLU A 91 4.33 -17.12 8.13
CA GLU A 91 5.03 -15.93 7.66
C GLU A 91 4.08 -14.97 6.97
N LEU A 92 4.16 -13.71 7.37
CA LEU A 92 3.54 -12.57 6.71
C LEU A 92 4.64 -11.73 6.07
N ARG A 93 4.35 -11.21 4.88
CA ARG A 93 5.31 -10.41 4.11
C ARG A 93 4.66 -9.14 3.61
N ASP A 94 5.41 -8.05 3.64
CA ASP A 94 4.98 -6.79 3.04
C ASP A 94 6.17 -5.98 2.53
N GLN A 95 5.90 -5.15 1.54
CA GLN A 95 6.88 -4.31 0.88
C GLN A 95 6.24 -3.01 0.40
N TYR A 96 7.05 -1.97 0.31
CA TYR A 96 6.75 -0.84 -0.56
C TYR A 96 7.30 -1.11 -1.95
N VAL A 97 6.65 -0.56 -2.96
CA VAL A 97 7.09 -0.71 -4.34
C VAL A 97 6.82 0.57 -5.12
N ARG A 98 7.81 0.98 -5.91
CA ARG A 98 7.71 1.98 -6.96
C ARG A 98 7.36 1.27 -8.26
N ASP A 99 6.41 1.83 -8.98
CA ASP A 99 5.85 1.29 -10.21
C ASP A 99 5.45 -0.21 -10.14
N PRO A 100 4.51 -0.58 -9.26
CA PRO A 100 4.05 -1.95 -9.15
C PRO A 100 3.50 -2.56 -10.46
N LEU A 101 2.91 -1.75 -11.34
CA LEU A 101 2.14 -2.23 -12.49
C LEU A 101 2.87 -2.06 -13.83
N GLY A 102 4.11 -1.58 -13.81
CA GLY A 102 4.92 -1.37 -15.01
C GLY A 102 4.40 -0.25 -15.91
N LEU A 103 4.00 0.85 -15.28
CA LEU A 103 3.53 2.08 -15.91
C LEU A 103 4.70 3.01 -16.29
N THR A 104 5.93 2.68 -15.88
CA THR A 104 7.16 3.44 -16.13
C THR A 104 8.26 2.53 -16.72
N PRO A 105 9.39 3.09 -17.21
CA PRO A 105 10.54 2.31 -17.69
C PRO A 105 11.25 1.45 -16.62
N ASN A 106 11.03 1.71 -15.32
CA ASN A 106 11.68 1.02 -14.21
C ASN A 106 10.63 0.32 -13.32
N PRO A 107 10.00 -0.76 -13.82
CA PRO A 107 8.90 -1.42 -13.13
C PRO A 107 9.37 -2.23 -11.91
N ASN A 108 8.46 -2.44 -10.96
CA ASN A 108 8.63 -3.33 -9.81
C ASN A 108 9.86 -3.04 -8.95
N ASP A 109 10.16 -1.76 -8.71
CA ASP A 109 11.27 -1.34 -7.87
C ASP A 109 10.86 -1.38 -6.38
N THR A 110 11.11 -2.52 -5.73
CA THR A 110 10.72 -2.78 -4.35
C THR A 110 11.71 -2.21 -3.34
N THR A 111 11.20 -1.71 -2.22
CA THR A 111 12.00 -1.31 -1.06
C THR A 111 11.29 -1.64 0.25
N ALA A 112 12.06 -1.64 1.35
CA ALA A 112 11.58 -1.98 2.68
C ALA A 112 10.78 -3.29 2.70
N THR A 113 11.33 -4.35 2.12
CA THR A 113 10.72 -5.70 2.17
C THR A 113 10.94 -6.29 3.56
N GLU A 114 9.88 -6.70 4.24
CA GLU A 114 9.97 -7.38 5.54
C GLU A 114 9.16 -8.66 5.55
N HIS A 115 9.73 -9.69 6.16
CA HIS A 115 9.06 -10.95 6.48
C HIS A 115 9.01 -11.07 8.00
N ARG A 116 7.87 -11.50 8.54
CA ARG A 116 7.65 -11.60 9.99
C ARG A 116 6.92 -12.89 10.32
N THR A 117 7.34 -13.52 11.42
CA THR A 117 6.57 -14.58 12.07
C THR A 117 5.35 -13.97 12.76
N PRO A 118 4.18 -14.62 12.71
CA PRO A 118 3.00 -14.14 13.41
C PRO A 118 3.17 -14.18 14.93
N THR A 119 2.54 -13.24 15.61
CA THR A 119 2.35 -13.28 17.06
C THR A 119 1.18 -14.21 17.42
N PRO A 120 1.04 -14.67 18.68
CA PRO A 120 -0.08 -15.54 19.07
C PRO A 120 -1.47 -14.91 18.94
N GLY A 121 -1.58 -13.58 18.94
CA GLY A 121 -2.85 -12.84 18.87
C GLY A 121 -3.22 -12.43 17.44
N GLY A 122 -3.99 -11.34 17.33
CA GLY A 122 -4.14 -10.65 16.04
C GLY A 122 -2.81 -10.07 15.58
N GLN A 123 -2.67 -9.80 14.29
CA GLN A 123 -1.43 -9.26 13.72
C GLN A 123 -1.61 -7.78 13.41
N PHE A 124 -0.83 -6.94 14.07
CA PHE A 124 -0.91 -5.49 13.95
C PHE A 124 0.50 -4.96 13.72
N TYR A 125 0.79 -4.55 12.49
CA TYR A 125 2.12 -4.08 12.10
C TYR A 125 2.07 -2.64 11.65
N VAL A 126 3.11 -1.90 12.02
CA VAL A 126 3.40 -0.57 11.51
C VAL A 126 4.77 -0.60 10.84
N LYS A 127 4.87 0.01 9.66
CA LYS A 127 6.12 0.13 8.91
C LYS A 127 6.34 1.57 8.47
N ASN A 128 7.58 2.01 8.53
CA ASN A 128 8.00 3.34 8.07
C ASN A 128 9.25 3.22 7.21
N HIS A 129 9.35 4.00 6.13
CA HIS A 129 10.52 4.00 5.26
C HIS A 129 10.74 5.36 4.58
N GLY A 130 11.99 5.80 4.51
CA GLY A 130 12.38 6.99 3.74
C GLY A 130 12.81 6.60 2.33
N VAL A 131 12.33 7.32 1.31
CA VAL A 131 12.64 7.04 -0.10
C VAL A 131 12.61 8.32 -0.92
N PHE A 132 13.39 8.40 -1.99
CA PHE A 132 13.25 9.48 -2.96
C PHE A 132 12.00 9.29 -3.82
N ILE A 133 11.22 10.34 -3.99
CA ILE A 133 9.93 10.33 -4.66
C ILE A 133 10.01 11.05 -6.00
N ASP A 134 9.38 10.47 -7.02
CA ASP A 134 9.22 11.03 -8.36
C ASP A 134 7.72 11.05 -8.73
N PRO A 135 7.14 12.20 -9.14
CA PRO A 135 5.73 12.31 -9.54
C PRO A 135 5.29 11.37 -10.67
N GLY A 136 6.21 11.01 -11.56
CA GLY A 136 5.93 10.09 -12.66
C GLY A 136 5.89 8.62 -12.24
N THR A 137 6.23 8.30 -10.99
CA THR A 137 6.36 6.93 -10.51
C THR A 137 5.38 6.67 -9.36
N PRO A 138 4.31 5.88 -9.56
CA PRO A 138 3.38 5.58 -8.50
C PRO A 138 4.02 4.67 -7.45
N VAL A 139 3.59 4.83 -6.20
CA VAL A 139 4.00 3.98 -5.08
C VAL A 139 2.81 3.18 -4.56
N ALA A 140 3.08 1.97 -4.06
CA ALA A 140 2.07 1.12 -3.45
C ALA A 140 2.61 0.34 -2.25
N LEU A 141 1.68 -0.06 -1.38
CA LEU A 141 1.88 -1.12 -0.40
C LEU A 141 1.46 -2.46 -1.01
N ARG A 142 2.28 -3.49 -0.84
CA ARG A 142 1.92 -4.85 -1.21
C ARG A 142 2.15 -5.83 -0.07
N VAL A 143 1.35 -6.89 -0.06
CA VAL A 143 1.38 -7.92 0.98
C VAL A 143 1.30 -9.34 0.40
N THR A 144 1.79 -10.33 1.14
CA THR A 144 1.52 -11.76 0.89
C THR A 144 1.71 -12.58 2.17
N HIS A 145 1.30 -13.85 2.13
CA HIS A 145 1.48 -14.82 3.20
C HIS A 145 1.71 -16.22 2.65
N ASN A 146 2.17 -17.12 3.52
CA ASN A 146 2.51 -18.50 3.15
C ASN A 146 1.48 -19.57 3.59
N ASP A 147 0.32 -19.16 4.11
CA ASP A 147 -0.78 -20.09 4.39
C ASP A 147 -1.20 -20.90 3.15
N ALA A 148 -1.94 -22.00 3.34
CA ALA A 148 -2.60 -22.74 2.26
C ALA A 148 -3.93 -22.10 1.82
N ASN A 149 -4.60 -21.34 2.70
CA ASN A 149 -5.88 -20.71 2.42
C ASN A 149 -5.76 -19.19 2.30
N PRO A 150 -6.65 -18.52 1.54
CA PRO A 150 -6.72 -17.06 1.53
C PRO A 150 -6.98 -16.47 2.92
N ARG A 151 -6.43 -15.28 3.17
CA ARG A 151 -6.51 -14.60 4.46
C ARG A 151 -6.98 -13.18 4.36
N LEU A 152 -7.70 -12.74 5.39
CA LEU A 152 -8.23 -11.39 5.46
C LEU A 152 -7.18 -10.42 6.00
N LEU A 153 -6.90 -9.41 5.19
CA LEU A 153 -6.37 -8.13 5.65
C LEU A 153 -7.55 -7.30 6.15
N THR A 154 -7.67 -7.13 7.47
CA THR A 154 -8.85 -6.55 8.12
C THR A 154 -8.81 -5.03 8.18
N LEU A 155 -7.62 -4.43 8.19
CA LEU A 155 -7.42 -3.00 8.10
C LEU A 155 -6.08 -2.71 7.44
N ALA A 156 -6.06 -1.70 6.58
CA ALA A 156 -4.82 -1.14 6.08
C ALA A 156 -4.84 0.39 6.08
N GLU A 157 -3.68 0.97 6.37
CA GLU A 157 -3.39 2.37 6.12
C GLU A 157 -2.13 2.46 5.28
N PHE A 158 -2.11 3.39 4.32
CA PHE A 158 -0.93 3.70 3.53
C PHE A 158 -0.82 5.22 3.35
N LYS A 159 0.30 5.79 3.75
CA LYS A 159 0.49 7.24 3.80
C LYS A 159 1.81 7.61 3.15
N LEU A 160 1.80 8.70 2.41
CA LEU A 160 2.96 9.33 1.82
C LEU A 160 3.06 10.76 2.35
N VAL A 161 4.24 11.11 2.83
CA VAL A 161 4.62 12.46 3.25
C VAL A 161 5.81 12.88 2.40
N ILE A 162 5.74 14.01 1.71
CA ILE A 162 6.80 14.50 0.82
C ILE A 162 7.35 15.82 1.35
N HIS A 163 8.63 15.81 1.70
CA HIS A 163 9.41 17.00 2.01
C HIS A 163 10.14 17.49 0.76
N ASP A 164 10.31 18.80 0.63
CA ASP A 164 11.21 19.36 -0.36
C ASP A 164 12.63 18.83 -0.12
N ALA A 165 13.18 18.17 -1.14
CA ALA A 165 14.61 17.93 -1.25
C ALA A 165 15.16 19.12 -2.04
N ALA A 166 15.85 20.04 -1.35
CA ALA A 166 16.45 21.23 -1.94
C ALA A 166 17.44 20.90 -3.06
#